data_AF-A0ABC8T4C9-F1
#
_entry.id   AF-A0ABC8T4C9-F1
#
_cell.length_a   1.000
_cell.length_b   1.000
_cell.length_c   1.000
_cell.angle_alpha   90.00
_cell.angle_beta   90.00
_cell.angle_gamma   90.00
#
_symmetry.space_group_name_H-M   'P 1'
#
loop_
_entity.id
_entity.type
_entity.pdbx_description
1 polymer ?
#
loop_
_entity_poly.entity_id
_entity_poly.type
_entity_poly.pdbx_seq_one_letter_code
_entity_poly.pdbx_strand_id
1 'polypeptide(L)'
;MLAYARCPFRRSIYKGLGSRRYLLKSNDFFALRDLVDLSKGMFAALPQMMENVSRKILEHITEQCLICCDLGIPCNARQECEDLTSLIFPFQEGEVERCKSCESVFHKPCFKKISSCPCGAYLKLDEANGGTIKRSLGVGTEVGSTVDSLGRKGDSRSPLGFLSGMFSKARQAKPRDSNTVILVGSLPNISL
;
A
#
# COMPACT_ATOMS: atom_id res chain seq x y z
N MET A 1 2.43 -1.17 7.55
CA MET A 1 3.06 -2.48 7.78
C MET A 1 2.25 -3.42 8.67
N LEU A 2 1.92 -3.06 9.93
CA LEU A 2 1.28 -3.99 10.88
C LEU A 2 0.00 -4.70 10.38
N ALA A 3 -0.79 -4.08 9.52
CA ALA A 3 -1.98 -4.69 8.92
C ALA A 3 -1.67 -5.97 8.10
N TYR A 4 -0.44 -6.12 7.62
CA TYR A 4 0.04 -7.27 6.86
C TYR A 4 0.59 -8.39 7.76
N ALA A 5 0.87 -8.13 9.04
CA ALA A 5 1.18 -9.16 10.01
C ALA A 5 -0.12 -9.88 10.47
N ARG A 6 -0.53 -10.91 9.72
CA ARG A 6 -1.78 -11.66 9.98
C ARG A 6 -1.62 -12.86 10.93
N CYS A 7 -0.45 -13.01 11.54
CA CYS A 7 -0.12 -14.12 12.44
C CYS A 7 -0.10 -13.67 13.93
N PRO A 8 0.13 -14.60 14.89
CA PRO A 8 0.19 -14.29 16.32
C PRO A 8 1.22 -13.23 16.73
N PHE A 9 2.25 -12.98 15.92
CA PHE A 9 3.25 -11.92 16.14
C PHE A 9 2.61 -10.53 16.32
N ARG A 10 1.49 -10.27 15.64
CA ARG A 10 0.76 -9.00 15.83
C ARG A 10 0.39 -8.74 17.30
N ARG A 11 0.07 -9.80 18.06
CA ARG A 11 -0.25 -9.70 19.48
C ARG A 11 0.99 -9.37 20.32
N SER A 12 2.17 -9.90 19.97
CA SER A 12 3.41 -9.61 20.70
C SER A 12 3.82 -8.14 20.53
N ILE A 13 3.63 -7.57 19.33
CA ILE A 13 3.84 -6.13 19.08
C ILE A 13 2.93 -5.27 19.96
N TYR A 14 1.62 -5.55 19.98
CA TYR A 14 0.72 -4.80 20.87
C TYR A 14 1.08 -4.99 22.35
N LYS A 15 1.50 -6.19 22.77
CA LYS A 15 1.96 -6.44 24.13
C LYS A 15 3.19 -5.60 24.48
N GLY A 16 4.18 -5.54 23.58
CA GLY A 16 5.41 -4.76 23.76
C GLY A 16 5.17 -3.26 23.91
N LEU A 17 4.17 -2.71 23.23
CA LEU A 17 3.82 -1.29 23.33
C LEU A 17 2.97 -0.93 24.54
N GLY A 18 2.38 -1.90 25.23
CA GLY A 18 1.62 -1.67 26.47
C GLY A 18 0.54 -0.59 26.32
N SER A 19 0.69 0.52 27.03
CA SER A 19 -0.24 1.66 26.97
C SER A 19 -0.05 2.57 25.77
N ARG A 20 1.00 2.41 24.96
CA ARG A 20 1.29 3.18 23.72
C ARG A 20 0.74 2.55 22.45
N ARG A 21 -0.17 1.56 22.55
CA ARG A 21 -0.76 0.86 21.38
C ARG A 21 -1.48 1.76 20.38
N TYR A 22 -1.97 2.93 20.82
CA TYR A 22 -2.65 3.89 19.94
C TYR A 22 -1.74 4.43 18.83
N LEU A 23 -0.42 4.45 19.05
CA LEU A 23 0.57 4.88 18.05
C LEU A 23 0.57 4.00 16.79
N LEU A 24 0.08 2.75 16.90
CA LEU A 24 -0.05 1.85 15.75
C LEU A 24 -1.38 2.01 15.01
N LYS A 25 -2.30 2.84 15.51
CA LYS A 25 -3.65 2.98 14.96
C LYS A 25 -3.76 4.14 13.98
N SER A 26 -3.11 5.27 14.26
CA SER A 26 -2.98 6.40 13.36
C SER A 26 -1.73 7.21 13.71
N ASN A 27 -1.17 7.89 12.71
CA ASN A 27 0.01 8.75 12.86
C ASN A 27 -0.31 10.13 13.45
N ASP A 28 -1.59 10.46 13.64
CA ASP A 28 -2.04 11.82 13.98
C ASP A 28 -2.34 11.99 15.48
N PHE A 29 -2.23 10.90 16.24
CA PHE A 29 -2.65 10.82 17.63
C PHE A 29 -1.48 10.53 18.56
N PHE A 30 -1.19 11.51 19.41
CA PHE A 30 -0.18 11.42 20.45
C PHE A 30 -0.81 11.70 21.80
N ALA A 31 -0.40 10.96 22.82
CA ALA A 31 -0.69 11.35 24.20
C ALA A 31 0.27 12.46 24.61
N LEU A 32 -0.11 13.27 25.61
CA LEU A 32 0.75 14.35 26.12
C LEU A 32 2.15 13.86 26.49
N ARG A 33 2.26 12.68 27.11
CA ARG A 33 3.56 12.06 27.44
C ARG A 33 4.45 11.80 26.23
N ASP A 34 3.87 11.54 25.06
CA ASP A 34 4.62 11.29 23.83
C ASP A 34 5.15 12.61 23.28
N LEU A 35 4.34 13.66 23.30
CA LEU A 35 4.75 15.01 22.90
C LEU A 35 5.87 15.54 23.83
N VAL A 36 5.75 15.31 25.13
CA VAL A 36 6.80 15.62 26.13
C VAL A 36 8.07 14.80 25.90
N ASP A 37 7.95 13.56 25.41
CA ASP A 37 9.12 12.76 25.07
C ASP A 37 9.79 13.28 23.80
N LEU A 38 9.01 13.62 22.77
CA LEU A 38 9.48 14.19 21.52
C LEU A 38 10.14 15.56 21.72
N SER A 39 9.68 16.37 22.67
CA SER A 39 10.29 17.68 22.97
C SER A 39 11.71 17.57 23.55
N LYS A 40 12.17 16.38 23.95
CA LYS A 40 13.55 16.14 24.37
C LYS A 40 14.54 16.06 23.20
N GLY A 41 14.06 16.17 21.97
CA GLY A 41 14.90 16.17 20.76
C GLY A 41 15.68 14.87 20.62
N MET A 42 17.01 14.98 20.53
CA MET A 42 17.91 13.82 20.35
C MET A 42 17.83 12.78 21.48
N PHE A 43 17.30 13.16 22.65
CA PHE A 43 17.10 12.26 23.79
C PHE A 43 15.70 11.64 23.84
N ALA A 44 14.85 11.89 22.85
CA ALA A 44 13.53 11.29 22.75
C ALA A 44 13.66 9.77 22.55
N ALA A 45 13.00 8.98 23.40
CA ALA A 45 13.01 7.53 23.30
C ALA A 45 11.99 7.01 22.28
N LEU A 46 10.91 7.77 22.06
CA LEU A 46 9.80 7.38 21.21
C LEU A 46 10.18 7.12 19.74
N PRO A 47 10.97 8.00 19.06
CA PRO A 47 11.38 7.74 17.68
C PRO A 47 12.16 6.42 17.55
N GLN A 48 13.15 6.19 18.42
CA GLN A 48 13.93 4.96 18.44
C GLN A 48 13.06 3.72 18.71
N MET A 49 12.10 3.84 19.64
CA MET A 49 11.15 2.77 19.92
C MET A 49 10.30 2.44 18.69
N MET A 50 9.74 3.45 18.02
CA MET A 50 8.91 3.25 16.83
C MET A 50 9.70 2.67 15.67
N GLU A 51 10.93 3.14 15.46
CA GLU A 51 11.85 2.59 14.45
C GLU A 51 12.13 1.11 14.70
N ASN A 52 12.45 0.75 15.95
CA ASN A 52 12.65 -0.64 16.33
C ASN A 52 11.41 -1.52 16.13
N VAL A 53 10.21 -0.99 16.39
CA VAL A 53 8.96 -1.70 16.15
C VAL A 53 8.71 -1.87 14.66
N SER A 54 8.92 -0.80 13.88
CA SER A 54 8.82 -0.79 12.41
C SER A 54 9.71 -1.86 11.79
N ARG A 55 11.00 -1.83 12.12
CA ARG A 55 12.00 -2.81 11.66
C ARG A 55 11.63 -4.24 12.04
N LYS A 56 11.23 -4.50 13.28
CA LYS A 56 10.78 -5.83 13.70
C LYS A 56 9.57 -6.33 12.93
N ILE A 57 8.63 -5.45 12.58
CA ILE A 57 7.47 -5.84 11.77
C ILE A 57 7.91 -6.15 10.34
N LEU A 58 8.82 -5.34 9.78
CA LEU A 58 9.35 -5.55 8.45
C LEU A 58 10.08 -6.90 8.35
N GLU A 59 11.11 -7.11 9.17
CA GLU A 59 11.89 -8.35 9.25
C GLU A 59 10.97 -9.57 9.45
N HIS A 60 9.92 -9.43 10.27
CA HIS A 60 8.98 -10.51 10.50
C HIS A 60 8.18 -10.87 9.24
N ILE A 61 7.70 -9.87 8.50
CA ILE A 61 6.88 -10.08 7.30
C ILE A 61 7.73 -10.65 6.16
N THR A 62 8.94 -10.12 5.96
CA THR A 62 9.78 -10.45 4.80
C THR A 62 10.63 -11.70 4.99
N GLU A 63 11.12 -11.96 6.21
CA GLU A 63 12.18 -12.97 6.43
C GLU A 63 11.78 -14.09 7.40
N GLN A 64 10.97 -13.80 8.42
CA GLN A 64 10.80 -14.73 9.55
C GLN A 64 9.48 -15.52 9.54
N CYS A 65 8.47 -15.09 8.77
CA CYS A 65 7.15 -15.69 8.83
C CYS A 65 6.56 -15.95 7.44
N LEU A 66 6.48 -17.24 7.08
CA LEU A 66 5.90 -17.69 5.82
C LEU A 66 4.44 -17.21 5.64
N ILE A 67 3.63 -17.26 6.70
CA ILE A 67 2.22 -16.81 6.66
C ILE A 67 2.10 -15.33 6.25
N CYS A 68 3.01 -14.48 6.72
CA CYS A 68 2.99 -13.06 6.41
C CYS A 68 3.67 -12.76 5.07
N CYS A 69 4.72 -13.52 4.75
CA CYS A 69 5.48 -13.39 3.51
C CYS A 69 4.63 -13.77 2.28
N ASP A 70 3.77 -14.79 2.39
CA ASP A 70 2.85 -15.24 1.34
C ASP A 70 1.83 -14.16 0.88
N LEU A 71 1.73 -13.03 1.59
CA LEU A 71 0.91 -11.88 1.19
C LEU A 71 1.64 -10.93 0.22
N GLY A 72 2.94 -11.12 0.02
CA GLY A 72 3.72 -10.38 -0.96
C GLY A 72 3.39 -10.82 -2.38
N ILE A 73 3.57 -9.91 -3.33
CA ILE A 73 3.28 -10.13 -4.76
C ILE A 73 4.62 -10.23 -5.50
N PRO A 74 4.86 -11.25 -6.33
CA PRO A 74 6.11 -11.34 -7.06
C PRO A 74 6.26 -10.21 -8.07
N CYS A 75 7.50 -9.81 -8.34
CA CYS A 75 7.79 -8.85 -9.40
C CYS A 75 7.35 -9.40 -10.77
N ASN A 76 6.56 -8.62 -11.51
CA ASN A 76 6.03 -9.06 -12.79
C ASN A 76 7.06 -9.01 -13.95
N ALA A 77 8.31 -8.64 -13.67
CA ALA A 77 9.44 -8.74 -14.60
C ALA A 77 9.91 -10.20 -14.82
N ARG A 78 9.47 -11.14 -13.97
CA ARG A 78 9.74 -12.58 -14.11
C ARG A 78 11.24 -12.85 -14.21
N GLN A 79 11.71 -13.46 -15.30
CA GLN A 79 13.11 -13.86 -15.50
C GLN A 79 14.08 -12.67 -15.61
N GLU A 80 13.58 -11.46 -15.89
CA GLU A 80 14.37 -10.23 -15.92
C GLU A 80 14.54 -9.58 -14.53
N CYS A 81 13.97 -10.20 -13.49
CA CYS A 81 14.16 -9.79 -12.10
C CYS A 81 15.43 -10.43 -11.53
N GLU A 82 16.35 -9.61 -11.04
CA GLU A 82 17.60 -10.08 -10.42
C GLU A 82 17.34 -10.89 -9.14
N ASP A 83 16.24 -10.58 -8.44
CA ASP A 83 15.82 -11.30 -7.25
C ASP A 83 14.41 -11.88 -7.45
N LEU A 84 14.37 -13.17 -7.80
CA LEU A 84 13.12 -13.93 -8.00
C LEU A 84 12.39 -14.24 -6.69
N THR A 85 13.10 -14.15 -5.56
CA THR A 85 12.55 -14.41 -4.23
C THR A 85 12.04 -13.15 -3.54
N SER A 86 12.45 -11.97 -4.02
CA SER A 86 11.97 -10.68 -3.52
C SER A 86 10.50 -10.48 -3.89
N LEU A 87 9.66 -10.54 -2.87
CA LEU A 87 8.24 -10.21 -2.96
C LEU A 87 8.04 -8.72 -2.68
N ILE A 88 7.13 -8.14 -3.44
CA ILE A 88 6.70 -6.76 -3.30
C ILE A 88 5.52 -6.71 -2.33
N PHE A 89 5.65 -5.92 -1.27
CA PHE A 89 4.59 -5.72 -0.29
C PHE A 89 3.90 -4.37 -0.48
N PRO A 90 2.61 -4.23 -0.14
CA PRO A 90 1.89 -2.98 -0.38
C PRO A 90 2.36 -1.77 0.45
N PHE A 91 3.18 -1.99 1.47
CA PHE A 91 3.79 -0.90 2.24
C PHE A 91 5.07 -0.36 1.58
N GLN A 92 5.52 -0.95 0.48
CA GLN A 92 6.68 -0.53 -0.32
C GLN A 92 6.29 0.30 -1.55
N GLU A 93 5.17 1.03 -1.51
CA GLU A 93 4.69 1.83 -2.66
C GLU A 93 5.75 2.79 -3.21
N GLY A 94 6.63 3.31 -2.34
CA GLY A 94 7.74 4.20 -2.74
C GLY A 94 8.90 3.50 -3.46
N GLU A 95 8.93 2.17 -3.54
CA GLU A 95 10.05 1.37 -4.05
C GLU A 95 9.69 0.59 -5.32
N VAL A 96 8.43 0.71 -5.78
CA VAL A 96 7.86 -0.08 -6.87
C VAL A 96 7.32 0.80 -7.98
N GLU A 97 7.14 0.23 -9.16
CA GLU A 97 6.49 0.85 -10.30
C GLU A 97 5.32 -0.02 -10.75
N ARG A 98 4.29 0.61 -11.31
CA ARG A 98 3.08 -0.08 -11.79
C ARG A 98 2.86 0.15 -13.27
N CYS A 99 2.46 -0.91 -13.97
CA CYS A 99 1.98 -0.77 -15.34
C CYS A 99 0.69 0.05 -15.36
N LYS A 100 0.65 1.12 -16.17
CA LYS A 100 -0.53 2.00 -16.30
C LYS A 100 -1.77 1.32 -16.90
N SER A 101 -1.60 0.18 -17.56
CA SER A 101 -2.69 -0.54 -18.22
C SER A 101 -3.30 -1.66 -17.39
N CYS A 102 -2.49 -2.42 -16.65
CA CYS A 102 -2.94 -3.60 -15.91
C CYS A 102 -2.59 -3.58 -14.42
N GLU A 103 -1.97 -2.49 -13.94
CA GLU A 103 -1.58 -2.27 -12.54
C GLU A 103 -0.61 -3.30 -11.96
N SER A 104 -0.04 -4.18 -12.79
CA SER A 104 0.99 -5.13 -12.37
C SER A 104 2.17 -4.38 -11.76
N VAL A 105 2.69 -4.92 -10.66
CA VAL A 105 3.77 -4.33 -9.86
C VAL A 105 5.15 -4.85 -10.29
N PHE A 106 6.11 -3.95 -10.26
CA PHE A 106 7.50 -4.22 -10.61
C PHE A 106 8.42 -3.54 -9.59
N HIS A 107 9.59 -4.13 -9.30
CA HIS A 107 10.64 -3.37 -8.65
C HIS A 107 11.07 -2.24 -9.58
N LYS A 108 11.38 -1.06 -9.03
CA LYS A 108 11.95 0.07 -9.78
C LYS A 108 13.08 -0.30 -10.76
N PRO A 109 14.13 -1.05 -10.34
CA PRO A 109 15.19 -1.46 -11.28
C PRO A 109 14.67 -2.36 -12.41
N CYS A 110 13.75 -3.27 -12.11
CA CYS A 110 13.18 -4.17 -13.10
C CYS A 110 12.33 -3.41 -14.13
N PHE A 111 11.52 -2.46 -13.68
CA PHE A 111 10.68 -1.63 -14.54
C PHE A 111 11.50 -0.82 -15.56
N LYS A 112 12.70 -0.35 -15.17
CA LYS A 112 13.62 0.37 -16.07
C LYS A 112 14.29 -0.52 -17.11
N LYS A 113 14.46 -1.81 -16.84
CA LYS A 113 15.14 -2.77 -17.73
C LYS A 113 14.21 -3.34 -18.79
N ILE A 114 12.94 -3.59 -18.45
CA ILE A 114 11.97 -4.19 -19.34
C ILE A 114 11.33 -3.12 -20.26
N SER A 115 11.08 -3.49 -21.52
CA SER A 115 10.45 -2.59 -22.51
C SER A 115 8.93 -2.72 -22.53
N SER A 116 8.39 -3.89 -22.17
CA SER A 116 6.96 -4.19 -22.21
C SER A 116 6.52 -4.96 -20.97
N CYS A 117 5.27 -4.74 -20.60
CA CYS A 117 4.57 -5.51 -19.58
C CYS A 117 4.08 -6.84 -20.19
N PRO A 118 3.98 -7.92 -19.42
CA PRO A 118 3.30 -9.15 -19.85
C PRO A 118 1.85 -8.96 -20.35
N CYS A 119 1.19 -7.84 -20.02
CA CYS A 119 -0.12 -7.51 -20.58
C CYS A 119 -0.06 -6.89 -21.99
N GLY A 120 1.12 -6.67 -22.56
CA GLY A 120 1.36 -6.05 -23.86
C GLY A 120 1.57 -4.54 -23.85
N ALA A 121 1.37 -3.87 -22.71
CA ALA A 121 1.61 -2.42 -22.62
C ALA A 121 3.11 -2.10 -22.67
N TYR A 122 3.47 -1.06 -23.41
CA TYR A 122 4.84 -0.54 -23.43
C TYR A 122 5.15 0.24 -22.15
N LEU A 123 6.30 -0.05 -21.52
CA LEU A 123 6.64 0.48 -20.20
C LEU A 123 7.68 1.62 -20.23
N LYS A 124 8.39 1.83 -21.35
CA LYS A 124 9.36 2.93 -21.40
C LYS A 124 8.65 4.29 -21.34
N LEU A 125 8.89 5.04 -20.28
CA LEU A 125 8.93 6.50 -20.37
C LEU A 125 10.32 6.87 -20.83
N ASP A 126 10.45 7.37 -22.06
CA ASP A 126 11.65 8.07 -22.47
C ASP A 126 11.76 9.36 -21.65
N GLU A 127 12.54 9.36 -20.56
CA GLU A 127 13.06 10.60 -19.99
C GLU A 127 14.22 11.10 -20.86
N ALA A 128 13.87 11.58 -22.06
CA ALA A 128 14.74 12.41 -22.86
C ALA A 128 14.75 13.82 -22.27
N ASN A 129 15.89 14.17 -21.68
CA ASN A 129 16.25 15.55 -21.33
C ASN A 129 16.04 16.46 -22.56
N GLY A 130 15.48 17.66 -22.33
CA GLY A 130 14.87 18.52 -23.34
C GLY A 130 15.71 18.85 -24.59
N GLY A 131 15.03 18.93 -25.73
CA GLY A 131 15.60 19.38 -27.00
C GLY A 131 14.57 19.47 -28.13
N THR A 132 13.94 20.64 -28.24
CA THR A 132 13.49 21.34 -29.47
C THR A 132 12.72 20.59 -30.57
N ILE A 133 11.51 21.10 -30.81
CA ILE A 133 10.65 21.02 -32.00
C ILE A 133 11.39 20.71 -33.32
N LYS A 134 10.91 19.71 -34.08
CA LYS A 134 10.69 19.80 -35.54
C LYS A 134 9.71 18.74 -36.10
N ARG A 135 8.53 19.28 -36.43
CA ARG A 135 7.53 18.97 -37.47
C ARG A 135 7.75 17.81 -38.47
N SER A 136 6.70 16.98 -38.56
CA SER A 136 5.93 16.52 -39.75
C SER A 136 6.65 15.88 -40.95
N LEU A 137 6.22 14.68 -41.33
CA LEU A 137 5.53 14.45 -42.62
C LEU A 137 4.76 13.12 -42.57
N GLY A 138 3.47 13.18 -42.92
CA GLY A 138 2.64 11.99 -43.14
C GLY A 138 2.66 11.57 -44.61
N VAL A 139 2.38 10.30 -44.86
CA VAL A 139 1.80 9.79 -46.11
C VAL A 139 0.95 8.57 -45.72
N GLY A 140 -0.34 8.60 -46.08
CA GLY A 140 -1.26 7.49 -45.89
C GLY A 140 -1.27 6.55 -47.09
N THR A 141 -1.81 5.34 -46.90
CA THR A 141 -2.51 4.59 -47.94
C THR A 141 -3.56 3.69 -47.30
N GLU A 142 -4.79 3.90 -47.75
CA GLU A 142 -6.00 3.11 -47.59
C GLU A 142 -5.97 1.79 -48.41
N VAL A 143 -6.54 0.71 -47.86
CA VAL A 143 -7.29 -0.40 -48.50
C VAL A 143 -7.75 -1.25 -47.29
N GLY A 144 -9.02 -1.50 -46.97
CA GLY A 144 -10.16 -1.81 -47.81
C GLY A 144 -10.39 -3.33 -47.82
N SER A 145 -11.07 -3.88 -46.80
CA SER A 145 -11.75 -5.18 -46.90
C SER A 145 -12.79 -5.34 -45.79
N THR A 146 -14.04 -5.35 -46.24
CA THR A 146 -15.27 -5.74 -45.54
C THR A 146 -15.42 -7.25 -45.53
N VAL A 147 -15.96 -7.82 -44.45
CA VAL A 147 -16.94 -8.92 -44.49
C VAL A 147 -17.71 -8.98 -43.18
N ASP A 148 -18.96 -9.42 -43.32
CA ASP A 148 -20.11 -9.15 -42.47
C ASP A 148 -20.50 -10.35 -41.58
N SER A 149 -21.07 -10.00 -40.42
CA SER A 149 -22.34 -10.53 -39.87
C SER A 149 -22.47 -11.86 -39.09
N LEU A 150 -23.43 -11.75 -38.14
CA LEU A 150 -24.19 -12.74 -37.35
C LEU A 150 -23.46 -13.38 -36.15
N GLY A 151 -23.86 -13.27 -34.88
CA GLY A 151 -25.10 -12.82 -34.25
C GLY A 151 -25.55 -13.88 -33.23
N ARG A 152 -25.65 -13.55 -31.92
CA ARG A 152 -26.65 -14.17 -31.03
C ARG A 152 -26.82 -13.46 -29.68
N LYS A 153 -28.10 -13.36 -29.31
CA LYS A 153 -28.73 -12.79 -28.12
C LYS A 153 -29.03 -13.91 -27.09
N GLY A 154 -29.14 -13.54 -25.81
CA GLY A 154 -29.74 -14.35 -24.72
C GLY A 154 -29.19 -13.91 -23.35
N ASP A 155 -29.85 -13.01 -22.63
CA ASP A 155 -30.96 -13.23 -21.69
C ASP A 155 -30.53 -13.71 -20.28
N SER A 156 -30.56 -12.76 -19.35
CA SER A 156 -31.29 -12.80 -18.06
C SER A 156 -31.30 -14.09 -17.21
N ARG A 157 -30.68 -14.06 -16.02
CA ARG A 157 -31.36 -14.36 -14.72
C ARG A 157 -30.41 -14.26 -13.52
N SER A 158 -30.65 -13.27 -12.67
CA SER A 158 -30.39 -13.38 -11.23
C SER A 158 -31.42 -14.32 -10.59
N PRO A 159 -31.06 -15.01 -9.51
CA PRO A 159 -32.01 -15.28 -8.44
C PRO A 159 -31.57 -14.65 -7.12
N LEU A 160 -32.56 -14.04 -6.47
CA LEU A 160 -32.60 -13.66 -5.05
C LEU A 160 -32.30 -14.85 -4.12
N GLY A 161 -31.72 -14.52 -2.96
CA GLY A 161 -31.70 -15.36 -1.74
C GLY A 161 -31.02 -14.56 -0.62
N PHE A 162 -31.73 -13.63 0.04
CA PHE A 162 -32.35 -13.81 1.36
C PHE A 162 -31.49 -14.60 2.36
N LEU A 163 -30.89 -13.90 3.33
CA LEU A 163 -30.96 -14.27 4.76
C LEU A 163 -30.88 -13.02 5.64
N SER A 164 -31.95 -12.83 6.41
CA SER A 164 -32.14 -11.81 7.43
C SER A 164 -31.36 -12.10 8.72
N GLY A 165 -30.92 -11.02 9.36
CA GLY A 165 -31.22 -10.69 10.76
C GLY A 165 -30.82 -11.67 11.87
N MET A 166 -29.86 -11.24 12.70
CA MET A 166 -29.88 -11.53 14.13
C MET A 166 -29.41 -10.30 14.92
N PHE A 167 -30.36 -9.65 15.61
CA PHE A 167 -30.09 -8.66 16.64
C PHE A 167 -29.72 -9.38 17.95
N SER A 168 -28.70 -8.89 18.65
CA SER A 168 -28.47 -9.24 20.06
C SER A 168 -27.96 -8.04 20.84
N LYS A 169 -28.94 -7.40 21.50
CA LYS A 169 -28.96 -7.00 22.91
C LYS A 169 -27.79 -6.15 23.44
N ALA A 170 -28.10 -4.88 23.62
CA ALA A 170 -27.37 -3.94 24.45
C ALA A 170 -27.43 -4.30 25.95
N ARG A 171 -26.31 -4.07 26.66
CA ARG A 171 -26.28 -3.58 28.05
C ARG A 171 -25.11 -2.62 28.22
N GLN A 172 -25.41 -1.49 28.88
CA GLN A 172 -24.48 -0.44 29.25
C GLN A 172 -23.58 -0.85 30.43
N ALA A 173 -22.39 -0.26 30.49
CA ALA A 173 -21.96 0.68 31.55
C ALA A 173 -20.47 0.52 31.92
N LYS A 174 -19.65 1.52 31.57
CA LYS A 174 -18.77 2.27 32.50
C LYS A 174 -18.01 3.36 31.72
N PRO A 175 -18.13 4.65 32.07
CA PRO A 175 -17.23 5.68 31.60
C PRO A 175 -16.12 5.88 32.65
N ARG A 176 -14.86 5.71 32.23
CA ARG A 176 -13.67 6.39 32.76
C ARG A 176 -12.42 5.81 32.10
N ASP A 177 -11.91 6.52 31.10
CA ASP A 177 -10.64 7.23 31.23
C ASP A 177 -10.54 8.18 30.04
N SER A 178 -10.68 9.47 30.28
CA SER A 178 -10.50 10.49 29.23
C SER A 178 -9.01 10.60 28.94
N ASN A 179 -8.50 9.70 28.10
CA ASN A 179 -7.23 9.92 27.46
C ASN A 179 -7.43 11.08 26.48
N THR A 180 -6.97 12.27 26.89
CA THR A 180 -6.88 13.44 26.03
C THR A 180 -5.89 13.13 24.92
N VAL A 181 -6.42 12.61 23.82
CA VAL A 181 -5.70 12.41 22.57
C VAL A 181 -5.79 13.74 21.82
N ILE A 182 -4.65 14.41 21.65
CA ILE A 182 -4.59 15.70 20.97
C ILE A 182 -4.27 15.44 19.50
N LEU A 183 -5.11 15.97 18.60
CA LEU A 183 -4.86 15.98 17.16
C LEU A 183 -3.79 17.03 16.86
N VAL A 184 -2.71 16.63 16.19
CA VAL A 184 -1.61 17.53 15.79
C VAL A 184 -2.03 18.37 14.57
N GLY A 185 -2.99 19.25 14.78
CA GLY A 185 -3.54 20.19 13.79
C GLY A 185 -4.39 21.30 14.41
N SER A 186 -4.57 21.31 15.74
CA SER A 186 -5.43 22.26 16.46
C SER A 186 -4.64 23.30 17.26
N LEU A 187 -3.33 23.43 17.05
CA LEU A 187 -2.54 24.47 17.73
C LEU A 187 -2.69 25.79 16.96
N PRO A 188 -3.21 26.87 17.59
CA PRO A 188 -3.19 28.18 16.97
C PRO A 188 -1.73 28.60 16.76
N ASN A 189 -1.43 29.09 15.57
CA ASN A 189 -0.14 29.62 15.20
C ASN A 189 0.08 30.93 16.00
N ILE A 190 0.76 30.85 17.15
CA ILE A 190 1.16 32.03 17.89
C ILE A 190 2.50 32.46 17.30
N SER A 191 2.42 33.31 16.27
CA SER A 191 3.56 34.10 15.81
C SER A 191 3.86 35.16 16.86
N LEU A 192 5.07 35.13 17.41
CA LEU A 192 5.70 36.24 18.15
C LEU A 192 6.49 37.09 17.16
#